data_AF-A0A0L0S268-F1
#
_entry.id   AF-A0A0L0S268-F1
#
_cell.length_a   1.000
_cell.length_b   1.000
_cell.length_c   1.000
_cell.angle_alpha   90.00
_cell.angle_beta   90.00
_cell.angle_gamma   90.00
#
_symmetry.space_group_name_H-M   'P 1'
#
loop_
_entity.id
_entity.type
_entity.pdbx_description
1 polymer ?
#
loop_
_entity_poly.entity_id
_entity_poly.type
_entity_poly.pdbx_seq_one_letter_code
_entity_poly.pdbx_strand_id
1 'polypeptide(L)'
;MDTGMDVGNDIGNQQAAAWPFNQRFVHDPVHNSIELDQLSWDIIDTPQFQRLRELKQLGTAYFVFPGASHNRFEHSIGVAHLAGKMIGEIAQRQPELELRADEIEAVRLAGLCHDLGHGPFSHVFDNSVLPRLLPAGSTWHHEQASEMMFSALVNENAIDLSTDQVRLINSLIDGTPMPGKHRFLYEIVANKKNSVDVDKFDYLLRDTKSVGLLSSYDPHRLMKTCRVIDDEICYATKEGFNVYELFHTRYSLFKRIYTHKTCNAIEIMVADALVHANAALHFTDAIGDPSKYLFLTDGILRDIETSVDPALAYSRNLIRRLRTRDTYKFVDEVIIEPKVRKFIKERLTPEEVAGYSVGNDNLRPDDIRIDCSTIHYGMGEQNPVDNIMFYNKFDIKSKVHLKDTEASHLIPRSYCESVLRVYTTDPAKSQAVQRAFRRAVNPLLAECGSDASPSRLHNIPANLVTPSQLKRRSFDEREANLPSVQPAAKVLRREWKN
;
A
#
# COMPACT_ATOMS: atom_id res chain seq x y z
N MET A 1 69.28 38.00 -35.64
CA MET A 1 69.23 36.65 -35.05
C MET A 1 68.10 36.68 -34.04
N ASP A 2 67.15 35.75 -34.22
CA ASP A 2 65.97 35.45 -33.41
C ASP A 2 65.00 36.55 -33.00
N THR A 3 63.92 36.63 -33.78
CA THR A 3 62.58 37.01 -33.33
C THR A 3 61.97 35.84 -32.53
N GLY A 4 62.08 35.88 -31.21
CA GLY A 4 61.37 34.96 -30.32
C GLY A 4 59.88 35.29 -30.29
N MET A 5 59.07 34.46 -30.96
CA MET A 5 57.60 34.46 -30.85
C MET A 5 57.20 33.97 -29.45
N ASP A 6 56.48 34.82 -28.73
CA ASP A 6 55.74 34.48 -27.52
C ASP A 6 54.47 33.73 -27.94
N VAL A 7 54.46 32.41 -27.77
CA VAL A 7 53.31 31.56 -28.09
C VAL A 7 52.45 31.49 -26.83
N GLY A 8 51.48 32.39 -26.76
CA GLY A 8 50.42 32.35 -25.76
C GLY A 8 49.69 31.00 -25.82
N ASN A 9 49.73 30.25 -24.72
CA ASN A 9 48.90 29.07 -24.52
C ASN A 9 47.48 29.54 -24.16
N ASP A 10 46.70 29.81 -25.20
CA ASP A 10 45.25 30.01 -25.12
C ASP A 10 44.60 28.64 -24.91
N ILE A 11 44.54 28.18 -23.67
CA ILE A 11 43.79 26.97 -23.31
C ILE A 11 42.32 27.37 -23.28
N GLY A 12 41.73 27.32 -24.47
CA GLY A 12 40.32 27.55 -24.71
C GLY A 12 39.46 26.78 -23.72
N ASN A 13 38.61 27.55 -23.03
CA ASN A 13 37.52 27.09 -22.20
C ASN A 13 36.53 26.29 -23.07
N GLN A 14 36.77 24.99 -23.24
CA GLN A 14 35.81 24.08 -23.86
C GLN A 14 34.65 23.90 -22.88
N GLN A 15 33.64 24.77 -22.98
CA GLN A 15 32.30 24.45 -22.51
C GLN A 15 31.89 23.15 -23.19
N ALA A 16 31.81 22.06 -22.42
CA ALA A 16 31.29 20.80 -22.89
C ALA A 16 29.92 21.04 -23.54
N ALA A 17 29.78 20.68 -24.80
CA ALA A 17 28.51 20.81 -25.51
C ALA A 17 27.47 19.95 -24.79
N ALA A 18 26.43 20.59 -24.24
CA ALA A 18 25.32 19.89 -23.61
C ALA A 18 24.61 18.98 -24.62
N TRP A 19 24.20 17.80 -24.18
CA TRP A 19 23.49 16.85 -25.03
C TRP A 19 22.19 17.48 -25.56
N PRO A 20 21.97 17.53 -26.89
CA PRO A 20 20.91 18.37 -27.49
C PRO A 20 19.48 17.86 -27.25
N PHE A 21 19.31 16.65 -26.71
CA PHE A 21 18.02 16.08 -26.33
C PHE A 21 17.92 15.99 -24.81
N ASN A 22 17.47 17.05 -24.15
CA ASN A 22 17.34 17.08 -22.69
C ASN A 22 15.93 16.71 -22.17
N GLN A 23 14.99 16.37 -23.07
CA GLN A 23 13.67 15.87 -22.66
C GLN A 23 13.71 14.35 -22.50
N ARG A 24 13.71 13.91 -21.24
CA ARG A 24 13.57 12.49 -20.87
C ARG A 24 12.09 12.16 -20.67
N PHE A 25 11.68 11.04 -21.23
CA PHE A 25 10.31 10.52 -21.10
C PHE A 25 10.32 9.15 -20.43
N VAL A 26 9.30 8.89 -19.61
CA VAL A 26 8.99 7.55 -19.09
C VAL A 26 7.79 7.01 -19.85
N HIS A 27 7.93 5.82 -20.43
CA HIS A 27 6.78 5.09 -20.95
C HIS A 27 6.13 4.30 -19.81
N ASP A 28 5.03 4.82 -19.29
CA ASP A 28 4.21 4.24 -18.24
C ASP A 28 2.99 3.52 -18.82
N PRO A 29 2.64 2.31 -18.34
CA PRO A 29 1.51 1.57 -18.88
C PRO A 29 0.15 2.24 -18.63
N VAL A 30 0.00 3.08 -17.60
CA VAL A 30 -1.27 3.73 -17.27
C VAL A 30 -1.42 5.05 -18.03
N HIS A 31 -0.36 5.87 -18.04
CA HIS A 31 -0.37 7.24 -18.56
C HIS A 31 0.32 7.42 -19.91
N ASN A 32 0.81 6.35 -20.54
CA ASN A 32 1.63 6.35 -21.75
C ASN A 32 2.93 7.15 -21.57
N SER A 33 3.11 8.27 -22.27
CA SER A 33 4.34 9.05 -22.22
C SER A 33 4.24 10.10 -21.13
N ILE A 34 5.03 9.93 -20.08
CA ILE A 34 5.18 10.89 -18.98
C ILE A 34 6.43 11.72 -19.24
N GLU A 35 6.26 13.04 -19.30
CA GLU A 35 7.34 14.03 -19.31
C GLU A 35 7.50 14.61 -17.91
N LEU A 36 8.75 14.73 -17.46
CA LEU A 36 9.13 15.29 -16.16
C LEU A 36 10.26 16.31 -16.37
N ASP A 37 10.29 17.31 -15.49
CA ASP A 37 11.36 18.33 -15.49
C ASP A 37 12.68 17.78 -14.94
N GLN A 38 13.75 18.56 -15.09
CA GLN A 38 15.09 18.17 -14.68
C GLN A 38 15.16 17.87 -13.17
N LEU A 39 14.51 18.69 -12.34
CA LEU A 39 14.54 18.53 -10.89
C LEU A 39 13.86 17.23 -10.44
N SER A 40 12.75 16.84 -11.09
CA SER A 40 12.13 15.53 -10.89
C SER A 40 13.09 14.40 -11.24
N TRP A 41 13.87 14.53 -12.33
CA TRP A 41 14.88 13.53 -12.70
C TRP A 41 16.05 13.47 -11.71
N ASP A 42 16.49 14.63 -11.21
CA ASP A 42 17.55 14.71 -10.21
C ASP A 42 17.13 13.99 -8.91
N ILE A 43 15.84 14.04 -8.55
CA ILE A 43 15.26 13.27 -7.43
C ILE A 43 15.12 11.78 -7.79
N ILE A 44 14.61 11.46 -8.98
CA ILE A 44 14.39 10.07 -9.42
C ILE A 44 15.70 9.29 -9.43
N ASP A 45 16.79 9.90 -9.91
CA ASP A 45 18.09 9.26 -10.06
C ASP A 45 18.91 9.24 -8.75
N THR A 46 18.24 9.21 -7.60
CA THR A 46 18.85 9.04 -6.27
C THR A 46 18.61 7.64 -5.69
N PRO A 47 19.51 7.12 -4.83
CA PRO A 47 19.29 5.85 -4.13
C PRO A 47 17.97 5.81 -3.35
N GLN A 48 17.62 6.91 -2.69
CA GLN A 48 16.43 7.05 -1.85
C GLN A 48 15.14 6.86 -2.66
N PHE A 49 15.08 7.40 -3.89
CA PHE A 49 13.94 7.19 -4.78
C PHE A 49 13.98 5.82 -5.47
N GLN A 50 15.16 5.39 -5.96
CA GLN A 50 15.32 4.10 -6.64
C GLN A 50 14.97 2.90 -5.74
N ARG A 51 15.11 3.04 -4.41
CA ARG A 51 14.63 2.09 -3.40
C ARG A 51 13.18 1.66 -3.62
N LEU A 52 12.31 2.57 -4.09
CA LEU A 52 10.89 2.28 -4.30
C LEU A 52 10.65 1.15 -5.33
N ARG A 53 11.65 0.78 -6.14
CA ARG A 53 11.59 -0.38 -7.05
C ARG A 53 11.55 -1.72 -6.31
N GLU A 54 11.94 -1.73 -5.04
CA GLU A 54 12.00 -2.92 -4.20
C GLU A 54 10.85 -3.00 -3.19
N LEU A 55 9.81 -2.18 -3.36
CA LEU A 55 8.64 -2.13 -2.49
C LEU A 55 7.36 -2.36 -3.29
N LYS A 56 6.77 -3.54 -3.14
CA LYS A 56 5.50 -3.88 -3.82
C LYS A 56 4.39 -2.92 -3.38
N GLN A 57 3.70 -2.32 -4.36
CA GLN A 57 2.56 -1.41 -4.11
C GLN A 57 1.50 -2.09 -3.24
N LEU A 58 1.12 -3.31 -3.64
CA LEU A 58 0.09 -4.11 -2.98
C LEU A 58 0.67 -5.14 -2.00
N GLY A 59 1.92 -4.96 -1.57
CA GLY A 59 2.59 -5.82 -0.59
C GLY A 59 2.43 -7.30 -0.90
N THR A 60 1.78 -8.03 0.01
CA THR A 60 1.60 -9.48 -0.11
C THR A 60 0.54 -9.92 -1.13
N ALA A 61 -0.25 -9.00 -1.69
CA ALA A 61 -1.25 -9.33 -2.71
C ALA A 61 -0.64 -9.96 -3.96
N TYR A 62 0.63 -9.65 -4.27
CA TYR A 62 1.40 -10.28 -5.35
C TYR A 62 1.44 -11.82 -5.24
N PHE A 63 1.41 -12.37 -4.02
CA PHE A 63 1.37 -13.82 -3.82
C PHE A 63 0.02 -14.44 -4.20
N VAL A 64 -1.03 -13.65 -4.44
CA VAL A 64 -2.38 -14.11 -4.83
C VAL A 64 -2.75 -13.66 -6.23
N PHE A 65 -2.40 -12.42 -6.59
CA PHE A 65 -2.63 -11.80 -7.88
C PHE A 65 -1.27 -11.60 -8.57
N PRO A 66 -0.84 -12.53 -9.45
CA PRO A 66 0.51 -12.48 -10.04
C PRO A 66 0.77 -11.21 -10.87
N GLY A 67 -0.27 -10.57 -11.38
CA GLY A 67 -0.18 -9.30 -12.10
C GLY A 67 0.10 -8.09 -11.20
N ALA A 68 -0.18 -8.16 -9.89
CA ALA A 68 0.14 -7.14 -8.88
C ALA A 68 1.65 -7.10 -8.56
N SER A 69 2.47 -7.07 -9.59
CA SER A 69 3.93 -7.10 -9.53
C SER A 69 4.57 -5.72 -9.46
N HIS A 70 3.75 -4.68 -9.65
CA HIS A 70 4.16 -3.28 -9.64
C HIS A 70 4.59 -2.81 -8.25
N ASN A 71 5.45 -1.80 -8.24
CA ASN A 71 6.08 -1.22 -7.07
C ASN A 71 5.68 0.24 -6.87
N ARG A 72 6.03 0.78 -5.70
CA ARG A 72 5.83 2.19 -5.33
C ARG A 72 6.52 3.17 -6.28
N PHE A 73 7.57 2.73 -6.98
CA PHE A 73 8.36 3.55 -7.92
C PHE A 73 7.51 4.09 -9.07
N GLU A 74 6.87 3.21 -9.84
CA GLU A 74 6.05 3.62 -10.99
C GLU A 74 4.75 4.32 -10.55
N HIS A 75 4.23 4.00 -9.37
CA HIS A 75 3.13 4.74 -8.75
C HIS A 75 3.52 6.20 -8.48
N SER A 76 4.65 6.42 -7.81
CA SER A 76 5.16 7.76 -7.47
C SER A 76 5.37 8.64 -8.70
N ILE A 77 5.88 8.07 -9.81
CA ILE A 77 6.00 8.77 -11.10
C ILE A 77 4.62 9.12 -11.69
N GLY A 78 3.65 8.20 -11.61
CA GLY A 78 2.27 8.44 -12.02
C GLY A 78 1.59 9.56 -11.23
N VAL A 79 1.78 9.58 -9.91
CA VAL A 79 1.25 10.64 -9.04
C VAL A 79 1.88 11.99 -9.36
N ALA A 80 3.20 12.07 -9.56
CA ALA A 80 3.88 13.29 -9.99
C ALA A 80 3.31 13.83 -11.32
N HIS A 81 3.07 12.93 -12.28
CA HIS A 81 2.48 13.27 -13.57
C HIS A 81 1.08 13.87 -13.43
N LEU A 82 0.20 13.23 -12.64
CA LEU A 82 -1.16 13.68 -12.43
C LEU A 82 -1.21 14.98 -11.62
N ALA A 83 -0.37 15.11 -10.57
CA ALA A 83 -0.22 16.33 -9.78
C ALA A 83 0.17 17.51 -10.68
N GLY A 84 1.23 17.34 -11.49
CA GLY A 84 1.70 18.34 -12.44
C GLY A 84 0.66 18.73 -13.50
N LYS A 85 -0.09 17.76 -14.03
CA LYS A 85 -1.20 18.03 -14.97
C LYS A 85 -2.33 18.81 -14.29
N MET A 86 -2.73 18.42 -13.09
CA MET A 86 -3.84 19.05 -12.38
C MET A 86 -3.54 20.51 -12.04
N ILE A 87 -2.38 20.78 -11.42
CA ILE A 87 -2.00 22.15 -11.06
C ILE A 87 -1.75 23.02 -12.30
N GLY A 88 -1.20 22.45 -13.37
CA GLY A 88 -0.99 23.15 -14.64
C GLY A 88 -2.31 23.57 -15.29
N GLU A 89 -3.31 22.70 -15.31
CA GLU A 89 -4.66 23.03 -15.81
C GLU A 89 -5.34 24.11 -14.97
N ILE A 90 -5.18 24.07 -13.63
CA ILE A 90 -5.68 25.13 -12.73
C ILE A 90 -5.01 26.46 -13.05
N ALA A 91 -3.68 26.50 -13.09
CA ALA A 91 -2.90 27.70 -13.36
C ALA A 91 -3.24 28.33 -14.71
N GLN A 92 -3.40 27.51 -15.76
CA GLN A 92 -3.72 28.00 -17.11
C GLN A 92 -5.12 28.63 -17.18
N ARG A 93 -6.09 28.09 -16.45
CA ARG A 93 -7.51 28.48 -16.56
C ARG A 93 -7.91 29.56 -15.57
N GLN A 94 -7.15 29.72 -14.50
CA GLN A 94 -7.40 30.68 -13.44
C GLN A 94 -6.12 31.47 -13.14
N PRO A 95 -5.62 32.27 -14.11
CA PRO A 95 -4.43 33.09 -13.91
C PRO A 95 -4.61 34.10 -12.77
N GLU A 96 -5.86 34.43 -12.40
CA GLU A 96 -6.18 35.27 -11.23
C GLU A 96 -5.76 34.67 -9.89
N LEU A 97 -5.41 33.38 -9.82
CA LEU A 97 -4.84 32.76 -8.63
C LEU A 97 -3.37 33.14 -8.40
N GLU A 98 -2.71 33.72 -9.40
CA GLU A 98 -1.31 34.19 -9.31
C GLU A 98 -0.33 33.13 -8.79
N LEU A 99 -0.54 31.87 -9.17
CA LEU A 99 0.29 30.75 -8.78
C LEU A 99 1.74 30.95 -9.20
N ARG A 100 2.66 30.84 -8.23
CA ARG A 100 4.08 30.97 -8.49
C ARG A 100 4.67 29.68 -9.05
N ALA A 101 5.75 29.80 -9.82
CA ALA A 101 6.42 28.65 -10.43
C ALA A 101 6.93 27.64 -9.38
N ASP A 102 7.42 28.13 -8.23
CA ASP A 102 7.87 27.28 -7.11
C ASP A 102 6.72 26.48 -6.47
N GLU A 103 5.49 26.97 -6.50
CA GLU A 103 4.32 26.25 -5.98
C GLU A 103 3.89 25.13 -6.91
N ILE A 104 3.90 25.42 -8.21
CA ILE A 104 3.58 24.43 -9.26
C ILE A 104 4.59 23.28 -9.21
N GLU A 105 5.87 23.61 -9.09
CA GLU A 105 6.96 22.64 -8.94
C GLU A 105 6.83 21.84 -7.64
N ALA A 106 6.58 22.51 -6.51
CA ALA A 106 6.41 21.86 -5.21
C ALA A 106 5.26 20.85 -5.20
N VAL A 107 4.12 21.13 -5.85
CA VAL A 107 3.00 20.18 -5.98
C VAL A 107 3.41 18.93 -6.76
N ARG A 108 4.16 19.09 -7.85
CA ARG A 108 4.68 17.95 -8.63
C ARG A 108 5.64 17.10 -7.80
N LEU A 109 6.59 17.75 -7.12
CA LEU A 109 7.59 17.07 -6.31
C LEU A 109 7.01 16.40 -5.06
N ALA A 110 5.98 17.00 -4.45
CA ALA A 110 5.22 16.36 -3.39
C ALA A 110 4.53 15.08 -3.89
N GLY A 111 3.89 15.14 -5.07
CA GLY A 111 3.34 13.94 -5.73
C GLY A 111 4.39 12.86 -6.01
N LEU A 112 5.60 13.26 -6.41
CA LEU A 112 6.72 12.35 -6.63
C LEU A 112 7.19 11.70 -5.32
N CYS A 113 7.27 12.46 -4.23
CA CYS A 113 7.95 12.04 -3.01
C CYS A 113 7.04 11.50 -1.89
N HIS A 114 5.71 11.55 -2.06
CA HIS A 114 4.75 11.21 -0.99
C HIS A 114 4.93 9.79 -0.42
N ASP A 115 5.44 8.86 -1.22
CA ASP A 115 5.56 7.44 -0.89
C ASP A 115 6.98 6.99 -0.48
N LEU A 116 7.95 7.92 -0.36
CA LEU A 116 9.34 7.61 -0.01
C LEU A 116 9.51 6.83 1.31
N GLY A 117 8.58 7.04 2.25
CA GLY A 117 8.58 6.48 3.59
C GLY A 117 7.93 5.11 3.74
N HIS A 118 7.46 4.49 2.66
CA HIS A 118 6.93 3.12 2.75
C HIS A 118 8.03 2.12 3.13
N GLY A 119 7.68 1.18 4.01
CA GLY A 119 8.53 0.06 4.43
C GLY A 119 8.27 -1.23 3.65
N PRO A 120 8.92 -2.34 4.02
CA PRO A 120 8.75 -3.63 3.39
C PRO A 120 7.29 -4.07 3.34
N PHE A 121 6.81 -4.44 2.16
CA PHE A 121 5.43 -4.81 1.87
C PHE A 121 4.42 -3.67 2.12
N SER A 122 4.85 -2.41 2.00
CA SER A 122 4.01 -1.23 2.08
C SER A 122 3.15 -1.21 3.35
N HIS A 123 1.82 -1.34 3.21
CA HIS A 123 0.88 -1.25 4.32
C HIS A 123 0.88 -2.45 5.28
N VAL A 124 1.68 -3.47 4.99
CA VAL A 124 1.91 -4.55 5.97
C VAL A 124 2.84 -4.07 7.07
N PHE A 125 3.83 -3.24 6.73
CA PHE A 125 4.82 -2.76 7.70
C PHE A 125 4.18 -1.84 8.75
N ASP A 126 3.40 -0.86 8.30
CA ASP A 126 2.77 0.17 9.12
C ASP A 126 1.57 -0.38 9.95
N ASN A 127 0.76 -1.29 9.40
CA ASN A 127 -0.49 -1.73 10.03
C ASN A 127 -0.36 -3.07 10.77
N SER A 128 0.58 -3.92 10.36
CA SER A 128 0.66 -5.31 10.82
C SER A 128 1.98 -5.67 11.51
N VAL A 129 3.09 -5.00 11.22
CA VAL A 129 4.42 -5.28 11.81
C VAL A 129 4.75 -4.30 12.94
N LEU A 130 4.92 -3.01 12.62
CA LEU A 130 5.35 -2.00 13.58
C LEU A 130 4.42 -1.84 14.79
N PRO A 131 3.08 -1.91 14.68
CA PRO A 131 2.21 -1.81 15.86
C PRO A 131 2.40 -2.94 16.87
N ARG A 132 3.03 -4.05 16.48
CA ARG A 132 3.36 -5.18 17.36
C ARG A 132 4.76 -5.09 17.97
N LEU A 133 5.60 -4.19 17.46
CA LEU A 133 7.00 -4.02 17.88
C LEU A 133 7.25 -2.70 18.62
N LEU A 134 6.52 -1.65 18.26
CA LEU A 134 6.66 -0.33 18.86
C LEU A 134 5.80 -0.21 20.13
N PRO A 135 6.19 0.66 21.08
CA PRO A 135 5.37 0.94 22.26
C PRO A 135 3.96 1.40 21.88
N ALA A 136 2.98 1.03 22.71
CA ALA A 136 1.61 1.50 22.56
C ALA A 136 1.57 3.04 22.54
N GLY A 137 0.87 3.60 21.55
CA GLY A 137 0.81 5.06 21.34
C GLY A 137 1.90 5.64 20.44
N SER A 138 2.78 4.81 19.86
CA SER A 138 3.70 5.26 18.79
C SER A 138 2.92 5.93 17.65
N THR A 139 3.45 7.04 17.15
CA THR A 139 2.85 7.87 16.09
C THR A 139 3.48 7.66 14.73
N TRP A 140 4.29 6.61 14.56
CA TRP A 140 5.00 6.36 13.30
C TRP A 140 4.00 6.08 12.18
N HIS A 141 4.12 6.83 11.09
CA HIS A 141 3.37 6.63 9.85
C HIS A 141 4.31 6.80 8.65
N HIS A 142 3.94 6.23 7.50
CA HIS A 142 4.80 6.27 6.32
C HIS A 142 4.98 7.71 5.78
N GLU A 143 4.02 8.60 6.00
CA GLU A 143 4.09 10.02 5.65
C GLU A 143 5.24 10.73 6.40
N GLN A 144 5.40 10.48 7.70
CA GLN A 144 6.51 11.00 8.50
C GLN A 144 7.86 10.45 8.01
N ALA A 145 7.89 9.17 7.64
CA ALA A 145 9.07 8.56 7.06
C ALA A 145 9.37 9.12 5.65
N SER A 146 8.36 9.55 4.89
CA SER A 146 8.53 10.21 3.58
C SER A 146 9.20 11.56 3.76
N GLU A 147 8.77 12.37 4.74
CA GLU A 147 9.43 13.65 5.06
C GLU A 147 10.89 13.46 5.48
N MET A 148 11.16 12.46 6.32
CA MET A 148 12.51 12.09 6.75
C MET A 148 13.39 11.69 5.56
N MET A 149 12.89 10.77 4.72
CA MET A 149 13.61 10.25 3.56
C MET A 149 13.82 11.34 2.50
N PHE A 150 12.82 12.19 2.26
CA PHE A 150 12.93 13.33 1.35
C PHE A 150 13.99 14.33 1.82
N SER A 151 13.99 14.66 3.10
CA SER A 151 14.99 15.58 3.67
C SER A 151 16.42 15.02 3.55
N ALA A 152 16.61 13.72 3.79
CA ALA A 152 17.89 13.05 3.55
C ALA A 152 18.27 13.04 2.07
N LEU A 153 17.34 12.70 1.17
CA LEU A 153 17.54 12.69 -0.28
C LEU A 153 18.06 14.05 -0.77
N VAL A 154 17.41 15.15 -0.39
CA VAL A 154 17.80 16.50 -0.79
C VAL A 154 19.22 16.83 -0.32
N ASN A 155 19.50 16.58 0.96
CA ASN A 155 20.79 16.93 1.57
C ASN A 155 21.96 16.09 1.05
N GLU A 156 21.77 14.77 0.89
CA GLU A 156 22.83 13.83 0.51
C GLU A 156 23.21 13.90 -0.97
N ASN A 157 22.25 14.32 -1.82
CA ASN A 157 22.45 14.38 -3.28
C ASN A 157 22.60 15.82 -3.80
N ALA A 158 22.69 16.81 -2.91
CA ALA A 158 22.84 18.24 -3.25
C ALA A 158 21.78 18.73 -4.25
N ILE A 159 20.53 18.33 -4.05
CA ILE A 159 19.40 18.76 -4.87
C ILE A 159 19.16 20.26 -4.64
N ASP A 160 19.06 21.03 -5.74
CA ASP A 160 18.90 22.49 -5.70
C ASP A 160 17.48 22.90 -5.30
N LEU A 161 17.20 22.79 -3.99
CA LEU A 161 15.95 23.20 -3.38
C LEU A 161 16.24 24.09 -2.17
N SER A 162 15.59 25.25 -2.11
CA SER A 162 15.64 26.11 -0.93
C SER A 162 14.93 25.46 0.26
N THR A 163 15.32 25.86 1.48
CA THR A 163 14.68 25.42 2.73
C THR A 163 13.16 25.63 2.72
N ASP A 164 12.68 26.73 2.13
CA ASP A 164 11.25 27.02 2.05
C ASP A 164 10.52 26.12 1.05
N GLN A 165 11.15 25.75 -0.07
CA GLN A 165 10.60 24.74 -0.99
C GLN A 165 10.54 23.37 -0.33
N VAL A 166 11.58 22.94 0.39
CA VAL A 166 11.58 21.66 1.13
C VAL A 166 10.44 21.63 2.15
N ARG A 167 10.25 22.71 2.91
CA ARG A 167 9.13 22.84 3.85
C ARG A 167 7.77 22.76 3.18
N LEU A 168 7.60 23.46 2.05
CA LEU A 168 6.36 23.42 1.27
C LEU A 168 6.07 22.00 0.77
N ILE A 169 7.06 21.32 0.20
CA ILE A 169 6.92 19.95 -0.30
C ILE A 169 6.51 18.99 0.82
N ASN A 170 7.19 19.01 1.96
CA ASN A 170 6.82 18.20 3.14
C ASN A 170 5.39 18.50 3.60
N SER A 171 5.01 19.78 3.66
CA SER A 171 3.66 20.17 4.07
C SER A 171 2.57 19.70 3.09
N LEU A 172 2.89 19.59 1.79
CA LEU A 172 2.00 19.05 0.76
C LEU A 172 1.91 17.52 0.81
N ILE A 173 3.00 16.83 1.16
CA ILE A 173 3.03 15.37 1.39
C ILE A 173 2.14 15.02 2.59
N ASP A 174 2.29 15.72 3.71
CA ASP A 174 1.42 15.52 4.87
C ASP A 174 0.02 16.11 4.65
N GLY A 175 -0.17 17.06 3.74
CA GLY A 175 -1.46 17.72 3.52
C GLY A 175 -1.83 18.69 4.66
N THR A 176 -0.83 19.30 5.30
CA THR A 176 -1.01 20.28 6.39
C THR A 176 -0.72 21.70 5.88
N PRO A 177 -1.72 22.60 5.79
CA PRO A 177 -1.54 23.92 5.21
C PRO A 177 -0.53 24.82 5.94
N MET A 178 0.37 25.45 5.18
CA MET A 178 1.26 26.50 5.65
C MET A 178 0.63 27.90 5.55
N PRO A 179 0.91 28.82 6.49
CA PRO A 179 0.52 30.22 6.38
C PRO A 179 1.06 30.88 5.10
N GLY A 180 0.25 31.72 4.46
CA GLY A 180 0.67 32.47 3.27
C GLY A 180 0.74 31.66 1.97
N LYS A 181 0.28 30.40 1.99
CA LYS A 181 0.09 29.56 0.79
C LYS A 181 -1.38 29.30 0.54
N HIS A 182 -1.75 29.11 -0.72
CA HIS A 182 -3.10 28.73 -1.12
C HIS A 182 -3.50 27.38 -0.51
N ARG A 183 -4.68 27.32 0.11
CA ARG A 183 -5.17 26.10 0.78
C ARG A 183 -5.52 25.00 -0.21
N PHE A 184 -5.98 25.35 -1.42
CA PHE A 184 -6.35 24.35 -2.42
C PHE A 184 -5.16 23.49 -2.89
N LEU A 185 -3.92 23.95 -2.73
CA LEU A 185 -2.72 23.16 -3.09
C LEU A 185 -2.64 21.85 -2.31
N TYR A 186 -3.08 21.88 -1.05
CA TYR A 186 -3.08 20.74 -0.13
C TYR A 186 -4.22 19.75 -0.43
N GLU A 187 -5.09 20.06 -1.40
CA GLU A 187 -6.16 19.17 -1.86
C GLU A 187 -5.74 18.33 -3.08
N ILE A 188 -4.52 18.55 -3.62
CA ILE A 188 -4.05 17.87 -4.85
C ILE A 188 -3.37 16.53 -4.53
N VAL A 189 -2.38 16.51 -3.63
CA VAL A 189 -1.56 15.31 -3.32
C VAL A 189 -2.15 14.51 -2.16
N ALA A 190 -2.44 15.17 -1.03
CA ALA A 190 -2.92 14.54 0.20
C ALA A 190 -4.17 15.26 0.74
N ASN A 191 -5.34 14.93 0.19
CA ASN A 191 -6.56 15.65 0.52
C ASN A 191 -7.20 15.13 1.81
N LYS A 192 -6.79 15.71 2.95
CA LYS A 192 -7.34 15.40 4.29
C LYS A 192 -8.81 15.81 4.47
N LYS A 193 -9.37 16.66 3.60
CA LYS A 193 -10.75 17.17 3.72
C LYS A 193 -11.79 16.16 3.21
N ASN A 194 -11.56 15.58 2.03
CA ASN A 194 -12.55 14.72 1.39
C ASN A 194 -11.96 13.50 0.66
N SER A 195 -10.63 13.29 0.73
CA SER A 195 -9.96 12.14 0.15
C SER A 195 -10.08 12.05 -1.38
N VAL A 196 -10.24 13.17 -2.09
CA VAL A 196 -10.12 13.24 -3.55
C VAL A 196 -8.79 13.89 -3.90
N ASP A 197 -7.82 13.07 -4.30
CA ASP A 197 -6.44 13.46 -4.59
C ASP A 197 -5.85 12.62 -5.74
N VAL A 198 -4.73 13.09 -6.30
CA VAL A 198 -4.07 12.48 -7.45
C VAL A 198 -3.35 11.17 -7.13
N ASP A 199 -3.06 10.91 -5.85
CA ASP A 199 -2.61 9.59 -5.37
C ASP A 199 -3.67 8.52 -5.69
N LYS A 200 -4.92 8.78 -5.32
CA LYS A 200 -6.06 7.89 -5.64
C LYS A 200 -6.29 7.78 -7.14
N PHE A 201 -6.14 8.86 -7.88
CA PHE A 201 -6.31 8.81 -9.32
C PHE A 201 -5.32 7.84 -9.97
N ASP A 202 -4.05 7.84 -9.55
CA ASP A 202 -3.07 6.89 -10.09
C ASP A 202 -3.34 5.46 -9.62
N TYR A 203 -3.42 5.20 -8.30
CA TYR A 203 -3.48 3.82 -7.83
C TYR A 203 -4.78 3.14 -8.27
N LEU A 204 -5.91 3.84 -8.37
CA LEU A 204 -7.16 3.24 -8.85
C LEU A 204 -7.02 2.75 -10.30
N LEU A 205 -6.37 3.52 -11.18
CA LEU A 205 -6.12 3.10 -12.56
C LEU A 205 -5.03 2.03 -12.64
N ARG A 206 -3.94 2.19 -11.90
CA ARG A 206 -2.79 1.30 -11.91
C ARG A 206 -3.12 -0.07 -11.33
N ASP A 207 -3.74 -0.11 -10.16
CA ASP A 207 -4.05 -1.36 -9.48
C ASP A 207 -5.09 -2.18 -10.24
N THR A 208 -6.16 -1.53 -10.74
CA THR A 208 -7.18 -2.21 -11.54
C THR A 208 -6.55 -2.84 -12.78
N LYS A 209 -5.70 -2.10 -13.49
CA LYS A 209 -4.93 -2.63 -14.63
C LYS A 209 -4.04 -3.80 -14.23
N SER A 210 -3.23 -3.65 -13.18
CA SER A 210 -2.28 -4.67 -12.72
C SER A 210 -2.96 -5.96 -12.25
N VAL A 211 -4.15 -5.88 -11.62
CA VAL A 211 -4.90 -7.06 -11.17
C VAL A 211 -5.88 -7.60 -12.23
N GLY A 212 -5.91 -7.01 -13.42
CA GLY A 212 -6.77 -7.44 -14.53
C GLY A 212 -8.26 -7.13 -14.33
N LEU A 213 -8.58 -6.09 -13.57
CA LEU A 213 -9.94 -5.57 -13.41
C LEU A 213 -10.19 -4.44 -14.41
N LEU A 214 -11.39 -4.43 -14.99
CA LEU A 214 -11.89 -3.30 -15.74
C LEU A 214 -12.51 -2.29 -14.76
N SER A 215 -12.13 -1.02 -14.90
CA SER A 215 -12.72 0.09 -14.15
C SER A 215 -13.43 1.03 -15.12
N SER A 216 -14.63 1.47 -14.75
CA SER A 216 -15.36 2.56 -15.42
C SER A 216 -14.85 3.95 -15.01
N TYR A 217 -14.10 4.04 -13.91
CA TYR A 217 -13.63 5.29 -13.36
C TYR A 217 -12.51 5.92 -14.21
N ASP A 218 -12.69 7.19 -14.57
CA ASP A 218 -11.70 8.00 -15.29
C ASP A 218 -11.51 9.36 -14.57
N PRO A 219 -10.33 9.60 -13.96
CA PRO A 219 -10.01 10.85 -13.28
C PRO A 219 -9.71 12.01 -14.24
N HIS A 220 -9.33 11.74 -15.50
CA HIS A 220 -8.82 12.77 -16.41
C HIS A 220 -9.87 13.85 -16.68
N ARG A 221 -11.14 13.46 -16.83
CA ARG A 221 -12.24 14.40 -17.02
C ARG A 221 -12.51 15.21 -15.75
N LEU A 222 -12.42 14.58 -14.58
CA LEU A 222 -12.60 15.24 -13.28
C LEU A 222 -11.52 16.31 -13.07
N MET A 223 -10.25 15.97 -13.29
CA MET A 223 -9.13 16.92 -13.28
C MET A 223 -9.31 18.04 -14.31
N LYS A 224 -9.67 17.68 -15.54
CA LYS A 224 -9.92 18.65 -16.63
C LYS A 224 -11.14 19.52 -16.35
N THR A 225 -11.96 19.28 -15.34
CA THR A 225 -13.14 20.13 -15.04
C THR A 225 -13.15 20.64 -13.61
N CYS A 226 -12.04 20.49 -12.87
CA CYS A 226 -11.89 21.15 -11.57
C CYS A 226 -11.64 22.65 -11.73
N ARG A 227 -12.02 23.41 -10.70
CA ARG A 227 -11.81 24.86 -10.55
C ARG A 227 -11.58 25.21 -9.09
N VAL A 228 -10.85 26.27 -8.82
CA VAL A 228 -10.69 26.83 -7.46
C VAL A 228 -11.74 27.90 -7.22
N ILE A 229 -12.52 27.77 -6.15
CA ILE A 229 -13.52 28.75 -5.70
C ILE A 229 -13.37 28.94 -4.19
N ASP A 230 -13.08 30.18 -3.77
CA ASP A 230 -12.76 30.52 -2.38
C ASP A 230 -11.66 29.63 -1.79
N ASP A 231 -10.54 29.50 -2.53
CA ASP A 231 -9.33 28.75 -2.12
C ASP A 231 -9.57 27.25 -1.85
N GLU A 232 -10.54 26.65 -2.56
CA GLU A 232 -10.92 25.23 -2.49
C GLU A 232 -11.17 24.65 -3.89
N ILE A 233 -10.73 23.41 -4.12
CA ILE A 233 -10.97 22.67 -5.37
C ILE A 233 -12.43 22.23 -5.42
N CYS A 234 -13.15 22.75 -6.42
CA CYS A 234 -14.53 22.44 -6.73
C CYS A 234 -14.62 21.69 -8.06
N TYR A 235 -15.59 20.78 -8.19
CA TYR A 235 -15.83 19.99 -9.40
C TYR A 235 -17.11 20.43 -10.12
N ALA A 236 -17.19 20.24 -11.43
CA ALA A 236 -18.43 20.53 -12.14
C ALA A 236 -19.55 19.58 -11.65
N THR A 237 -20.77 20.09 -11.41
CA THR A 237 -21.90 19.28 -10.91
C THR A 237 -22.19 18.02 -11.74
N LYS A 238 -21.97 18.08 -13.05
CA LYS A 238 -22.10 16.92 -13.96
C LYS A 238 -21.12 15.78 -13.69
N GLU A 239 -20.05 16.02 -12.92
CA GLU A 239 -19.08 15.00 -12.50
C GLU A 239 -19.44 14.40 -11.14
N GLY A 240 -20.55 14.81 -10.51
CA GLY A 240 -20.98 14.29 -9.20
C GLY A 240 -21.05 12.77 -9.13
N PHE A 241 -21.59 12.12 -10.17
CA PHE A 241 -21.61 10.66 -10.24
C PHE A 241 -20.22 10.05 -10.45
N ASN A 242 -19.33 10.71 -11.19
CA ASN A 242 -17.94 10.26 -11.38
C ASN A 242 -17.16 10.26 -10.06
N VAL A 243 -17.45 11.21 -9.16
CA VAL A 243 -16.91 11.21 -7.79
C VAL A 243 -17.42 10.02 -6.98
N TYR A 244 -18.70 9.63 -7.11
CA TYR A 244 -19.18 8.39 -6.50
C TYR A 244 -18.51 7.14 -7.11
N GLU A 245 -18.25 7.12 -8.41
CA GLU A 245 -17.52 6.03 -9.08
C GLU A 245 -16.07 5.90 -8.57
N LEU A 246 -15.39 7.01 -8.22
CA LEU A 246 -14.09 7.00 -7.56
C LEU A 246 -14.17 6.18 -6.25
N PHE A 247 -15.08 6.56 -5.35
CA PHE A 247 -15.19 5.93 -4.05
C PHE A 247 -15.72 4.49 -4.14
N HIS A 248 -16.59 4.21 -5.11
CA HIS A 248 -17.04 2.85 -5.40
C HIS A 248 -15.91 1.97 -5.91
N THR A 249 -15.07 2.47 -6.83
CA THR A 249 -13.90 1.75 -7.35
C THR A 249 -12.92 1.46 -6.23
N ARG A 250 -12.64 2.45 -5.37
CA ARG A 250 -11.84 2.27 -4.15
C ARG A 250 -12.42 1.18 -3.25
N TYR A 251 -13.70 1.28 -2.90
CA TYR A 251 -14.39 0.27 -2.08
C TYR A 251 -14.28 -1.13 -2.69
N SER A 252 -14.50 -1.25 -4.00
CA SER A 252 -14.42 -2.51 -4.75
C SER A 252 -13.03 -3.13 -4.66
N LEU A 253 -11.96 -2.35 -4.82
CA LEU A 253 -10.58 -2.81 -4.66
C LEU A 253 -10.28 -3.25 -3.23
N PHE A 254 -10.72 -2.49 -2.22
CA PHE A 254 -10.57 -2.93 -0.82
C PHE A 254 -11.31 -4.25 -0.57
N LYS A 255 -12.57 -4.37 -1.02
CA LYS A 255 -13.41 -5.55 -0.80
C LYS A 255 -12.87 -6.80 -1.50
N ARG A 256 -12.30 -6.66 -2.69
CA ARG A 256 -11.95 -7.79 -3.57
C ARG A 256 -10.45 -8.12 -3.57
N ILE A 257 -9.59 -7.12 -3.42
CA ILE A 257 -8.15 -7.22 -3.65
C ILE A 257 -7.39 -6.97 -2.34
N TYR A 258 -7.42 -5.75 -1.80
CA TYR A 258 -6.54 -5.36 -0.69
C TYR A 258 -6.83 -6.13 0.58
N THR A 259 -8.12 -6.41 0.87
CA THR A 259 -8.53 -7.21 2.04
C THR A 259 -8.91 -8.65 1.64
N HIS A 260 -8.42 -9.16 0.51
CA HIS A 260 -8.73 -10.52 0.09
C HIS A 260 -8.25 -11.52 1.15
N LYS A 261 -9.12 -12.42 1.58
CA LYS A 261 -8.86 -13.35 2.70
C LYS A 261 -7.54 -14.13 2.60
N THR A 262 -7.12 -14.51 1.39
CA THR A 262 -5.83 -15.20 1.21
C THR A 262 -4.64 -14.23 1.28
N CYS A 263 -4.81 -12.98 0.84
CA CYS A 263 -3.80 -11.94 1.01
C CYS A 263 -3.60 -11.65 2.50
N ASN A 264 -4.69 -11.40 3.25
CA ASN A 264 -4.64 -11.18 4.70
C ASN A 264 -3.99 -12.37 5.44
N ALA A 265 -4.30 -13.61 5.06
CA ALA A 265 -3.65 -14.79 5.66
C ALA A 265 -2.13 -14.80 5.45
N ILE A 266 -1.66 -14.40 4.26
CA ILE A 266 -0.23 -14.27 3.94
C ILE A 266 0.38 -13.07 4.66
N GLU A 267 -0.32 -11.95 4.72
CA GLU A 267 0.09 -10.76 5.48
C GLU A 267 0.34 -11.08 6.94
N ILE A 268 -0.61 -11.75 7.62
CA ILE A 268 -0.45 -12.14 9.02
C ILE A 268 0.77 -13.05 9.19
N MET A 269 1.00 -13.97 8.25
CA MET A 269 2.15 -14.88 8.27
C MET A 269 3.49 -14.15 8.05
N VAL A 270 3.54 -13.19 7.12
CA VAL A 270 4.71 -12.33 6.90
C VAL A 270 4.96 -11.45 8.13
N ALA A 271 3.90 -10.88 8.71
CA ALA A 271 4.01 -10.08 9.92
C ALA A 271 4.56 -10.90 11.09
N ASP A 272 4.06 -12.11 11.34
CA ASP A 272 4.59 -13.02 12.36
C ASP A 272 6.08 -13.32 12.13
N ALA A 273 6.50 -13.54 10.86
CA ALA A 273 7.90 -13.77 10.52
C ALA A 273 8.79 -12.55 10.79
N LEU A 274 8.34 -11.35 10.41
CA LEU A 274 9.10 -10.11 10.58
C LEU A 274 9.16 -9.67 12.05
N VAL A 275 8.06 -9.78 12.79
CA VAL A 275 8.02 -9.49 14.23
C VAL A 275 9.00 -10.38 14.98
N HIS A 276 9.01 -11.68 14.70
CA HIS A 276 9.99 -12.58 15.31
C HIS A 276 11.43 -12.28 14.85
N ALA A 277 11.64 -11.92 13.59
CA ALA A 277 12.97 -11.63 13.06
C ALA A 277 13.58 -10.36 13.66
N ASN A 278 12.76 -9.40 14.11
CA ASN A 278 13.25 -8.14 14.68
C ASN A 278 14.16 -8.35 15.91
N ALA A 279 13.98 -9.43 16.68
CA ALA A 279 14.82 -9.73 17.83
C ALA A 279 16.30 -9.99 17.47
N ALA A 280 16.58 -10.39 16.22
CA ALA A 280 17.94 -10.61 15.72
C ALA A 280 18.40 -9.54 14.72
N LEU A 281 17.47 -9.01 13.91
CA LEU A 281 17.78 -8.02 12.86
C LEU A 281 17.74 -6.57 13.36
N HIS A 282 17.01 -6.29 14.44
CA HIS A 282 16.85 -4.94 15.02
C HIS A 282 16.46 -3.86 13.98
N PHE A 283 15.66 -4.22 12.98
CA PHE A 283 15.30 -3.29 11.91
C PHE A 283 14.41 -2.13 12.40
N THR A 284 13.78 -2.26 13.58
CA THR A 284 13.10 -1.13 14.23
C THR A 284 14.04 0.03 14.56
N ASP A 285 15.33 -0.23 14.75
CA ASP A 285 16.32 0.82 15.06
C ASP A 285 16.67 1.64 13.81
N ALA A 286 16.29 1.16 12.62
CA ALA A 286 16.51 1.83 11.34
C ALA A 286 15.37 2.79 10.95
N ILE A 287 14.18 2.71 11.57
CA ILE A 287 12.99 3.43 11.07
C ILE A 287 13.04 4.95 11.26
N GLY A 288 13.94 5.44 12.11
CA GLY A 288 14.20 6.86 12.34
C GLY A 288 15.56 7.33 11.82
N ASP A 289 16.26 6.49 11.04
CA ASP A 289 17.57 6.79 10.47
C ASP A 289 17.49 6.57 8.95
N PRO A 290 17.43 7.64 8.14
CA PRO A 290 17.20 7.51 6.69
C PRO A 290 18.29 6.68 6.00
N SER A 291 19.54 6.75 6.48
CA SER A 291 20.66 5.99 5.91
C SER A 291 20.50 4.48 6.06
N LYS A 292 19.87 4.04 7.17
CA LYS A 292 19.55 2.63 7.41
C LYS A 292 18.22 2.24 6.80
N TYR A 293 17.21 3.11 6.91
CA TYR A 293 15.87 2.87 6.35
C TYR A 293 15.91 2.68 4.83
N LEU A 294 16.87 3.31 4.16
CA LEU A 294 17.17 3.14 2.74
C LEU A 294 17.24 1.66 2.31
N PHE A 295 17.80 0.79 3.17
CA PHE A 295 17.99 -0.63 2.84
C PHE A 295 16.85 -1.53 3.34
N LEU A 296 15.87 -0.98 4.07
CA LEU A 296 14.77 -1.75 4.61
C LEU A 296 13.67 -1.95 3.56
N THR A 297 13.85 -2.89 2.63
CA THR A 297 12.94 -3.16 1.50
C THR A 297 12.30 -4.55 1.59
N ASP A 298 11.50 -4.96 0.59
CA ASP A 298 10.95 -6.33 0.50
C ASP A 298 12.06 -7.41 0.48
N GLY A 299 13.31 -7.00 0.20
CA GLY A 299 14.51 -7.82 0.28
C GLY A 299 14.72 -8.48 1.64
N ILE A 300 14.13 -7.95 2.73
CA ILE A 300 14.23 -8.51 4.08
C ILE A 300 13.82 -9.99 4.17
N LEU A 301 12.88 -10.46 3.34
CA LEU A 301 12.53 -11.88 3.32
C LEU A 301 13.71 -12.74 2.85
N ARG A 302 14.44 -12.28 1.84
CA ARG A 302 15.62 -12.97 1.33
C ARG A 302 16.75 -12.95 2.35
N ASP A 303 16.92 -11.84 3.08
CA ASP A 303 17.94 -11.73 4.12
C ASP A 303 17.68 -12.73 5.25
N ILE A 304 16.42 -12.88 5.67
CA ILE A 304 16.01 -13.91 6.64
C ILE A 304 16.24 -15.31 6.05
N GLU A 305 15.80 -15.58 4.82
CA GLU A 305 15.91 -16.89 4.15
C GLU A 305 17.37 -17.37 4.04
N THR A 306 18.30 -16.44 3.76
CA THR A 306 19.72 -16.75 3.51
C THR A 306 20.58 -16.73 4.76
N SER A 307 20.11 -16.10 5.85
CA SER A 307 20.84 -16.08 7.11
C SER A 307 20.97 -17.48 7.74
N VAL A 308 22.13 -17.74 8.34
CA VAL A 308 22.42 -18.96 9.12
C VAL A 308 22.18 -18.78 10.62
N ASP A 309 21.78 -17.59 11.07
CA ASP A 309 21.55 -17.31 12.48
C ASP A 309 20.45 -18.23 13.06
N PRO A 310 20.72 -18.99 14.13
CA PRO A 310 19.70 -19.79 14.82
C PRO A 310 18.50 -18.98 15.31
N ALA A 311 18.67 -17.71 15.69
CA ALA A 311 17.60 -16.84 16.15
C ALA A 311 16.53 -16.58 15.07
N LEU A 312 16.90 -16.70 13.79
CA LEU A 312 15.98 -16.54 12.65
C LEU A 312 15.32 -17.84 12.20
N ALA A 313 15.52 -18.97 12.89
CA ALA A 313 15.01 -20.27 12.47
C ALA A 313 13.47 -20.31 12.34
N TYR A 314 12.75 -19.67 13.26
CA TYR A 314 11.29 -19.58 13.21
C TYR A 314 10.82 -18.77 11.99
N SER A 315 11.35 -17.57 11.80
CA SER A 315 11.02 -16.70 10.67
C SER A 315 11.36 -17.38 9.33
N ARG A 316 12.53 -18.03 9.22
CA ARG A 316 12.89 -18.85 8.05
C ARG A 316 11.89 -19.97 7.78
N ASN A 317 11.39 -20.64 8.82
CA ASN A 317 10.38 -21.69 8.65
C ASN A 317 9.08 -21.13 8.06
N LEU A 318 8.60 -20.00 8.57
CA LEU A 318 7.41 -19.33 8.03
C LEU A 318 7.62 -18.93 6.57
N ILE A 319 8.77 -18.35 6.22
CA ILE A 319 9.03 -17.97 4.83
C ILE A 319 9.11 -19.20 3.93
N ARG A 320 9.77 -20.29 4.36
CA ARG A 320 9.77 -21.57 3.63
C ARG A 320 8.33 -22.06 3.39
N ARG A 321 7.47 -22.04 4.41
CA ARG A 321 6.06 -22.42 4.30
C ARG A 321 5.32 -21.53 3.30
N LEU A 322 5.57 -20.21 3.31
CA LEU A 322 5.05 -19.27 2.32
C LEU A 322 5.45 -19.67 0.89
N ARG A 323 6.74 -19.97 0.65
CA ARG A 323 7.25 -20.42 -0.66
C ARG A 323 6.60 -21.72 -1.13
N THR A 324 6.31 -22.64 -0.22
CA THR A 324 5.65 -23.93 -0.54
C THR A 324 4.13 -23.88 -0.53
N ARG A 325 3.55 -22.68 -0.38
CA ARG A 325 2.09 -22.45 -0.28
C ARG A 325 1.40 -23.13 0.91
N ASP A 326 2.18 -23.47 1.93
CA ASP A 326 1.68 -23.92 3.23
C ASP A 326 1.35 -22.72 4.13
N THR A 327 0.49 -21.85 3.62
CA THR A 327 0.10 -20.59 4.28
C THR A 327 -0.88 -20.84 5.42
N TYR A 328 -1.01 -19.84 6.30
CA TYR A 328 -2.18 -19.74 7.18
C TYR A 328 -3.47 -19.82 6.37
N LYS A 329 -4.54 -20.32 6.99
CA LYS A 329 -5.82 -20.59 6.31
C LYS A 329 -6.93 -19.77 6.90
N PHE A 330 -7.68 -19.12 6.01
CA PHE A 330 -8.97 -18.54 6.30
C PHE A 330 -9.92 -19.64 6.78
N VAL A 331 -10.64 -19.37 7.87
CA VAL A 331 -11.58 -20.32 8.47
C VAL A 331 -13.01 -19.81 8.42
N ASP A 332 -13.28 -18.58 8.84
CA ASP A 332 -14.63 -18.01 8.80
C ASP A 332 -14.61 -16.47 8.78
N GLU A 333 -15.75 -15.86 8.47
CA GLU A 333 -15.95 -14.41 8.55
C GLU A 333 -17.36 -14.01 9.03
N VAL A 334 -17.42 -12.83 9.64
CA VAL A 334 -18.64 -12.12 9.99
C VAL A 334 -18.52 -10.68 9.50
N ILE A 335 -19.49 -10.21 8.73
CA ILE A 335 -19.63 -8.78 8.41
C ILE A 335 -20.43 -8.14 9.54
N ILE A 336 -19.86 -7.12 10.16
CA ILE A 336 -20.44 -6.44 11.32
C ILE A 336 -20.55 -4.94 11.06
N GLU A 337 -21.50 -4.31 11.75
CA GLU A 337 -21.64 -2.86 11.75
C GLU A 337 -20.42 -2.20 12.43
N PRO A 338 -19.94 -1.03 11.94
CA PRO A 338 -18.77 -0.35 12.51
C PRO A 338 -18.87 -0.07 14.01
N LYS A 339 -20.05 0.31 14.51
CA LYS A 339 -20.30 0.54 15.95
C LYS A 339 -20.02 -0.69 16.85
N VAL A 340 -20.18 -1.90 16.32
CA VAL A 340 -19.99 -3.16 17.05
C VAL A 340 -18.51 -3.59 17.07
N ARG A 341 -17.71 -3.06 16.12
CA ARG A 341 -16.31 -3.46 15.94
C ARG A 341 -15.47 -3.34 17.21
N LYS A 342 -15.53 -2.19 17.90
CA LYS A 342 -14.69 -1.94 19.08
C LYS A 342 -14.96 -2.97 20.17
N PHE A 343 -16.23 -3.19 20.48
CA PHE A 343 -16.67 -4.18 21.48
C PHE A 343 -16.17 -5.59 21.15
N ILE A 344 -16.32 -6.02 19.90
CA ILE A 344 -15.86 -7.36 19.48
C ILE A 344 -14.34 -7.46 19.54
N LYS A 345 -13.61 -6.45 19.04
CA LYS A 345 -12.14 -6.46 19.01
C LYS A 345 -11.52 -6.52 20.40
N GLU A 346 -12.15 -5.91 21.40
CA GLU A 346 -11.67 -5.90 22.79
C GLU A 346 -11.91 -7.23 23.52
N ARG A 347 -12.88 -8.04 23.08
CA ARG A 347 -13.30 -9.27 23.79
C ARG A 347 -12.98 -10.57 23.06
N LEU A 348 -12.95 -10.56 21.73
CA LEU A 348 -12.71 -11.76 20.95
C LEU A 348 -11.22 -11.91 20.65
N THR A 349 -10.48 -12.49 21.60
CA THR A 349 -9.05 -12.77 21.46
C THR A 349 -8.78 -14.22 21.03
N PRO A 350 -7.57 -14.56 20.56
CA PRO A 350 -7.19 -15.95 20.34
C PRO A 350 -7.38 -16.86 21.56
N GLU A 351 -7.13 -16.34 22.77
CA GLU A 351 -7.37 -17.03 24.04
C GLU A 351 -8.85 -17.31 24.26
N GLU A 352 -9.70 -16.31 24.04
CA GLU A 352 -11.15 -16.46 24.17
C GLU A 352 -11.66 -17.53 23.21
N VAL A 353 -11.27 -17.46 21.94
CA VAL A 353 -11.68 -18.46 20.94
C VAL A 353 -11.18 -19.86 21.32
N ALA A 354 -9.92 -20.00 21.77
CA ALA A 354 -9.39 -21.29 22.22
C ALA A 354 -10.15 -21.86 23.43
N GLY A 355 -10.65 -21.00 24.32
CA GLY A 355 -11.47 -21.36 25.48
C GLY A 355 -12.80 -22.04 25.12
N TYR A 356 -13.33 -21.80 23.92
CA TYR A 356 -14.54 -22.46 23.39
C TYR A 356 -14.26 -23.77 22.64
N SER A 357 -13.04 -24.30 22.72
CA SER A 357 -12.70 -25.61 22.15
C SER A 357 -13.47 -26.76 22.82
N VAL A 358 -13.64 -27.87 22.10
CA VAL A 358 -14.51 -28.98 22.52
C VAL A 358 -13.78 -30.31 22.40
N GLY A 359 -13.89 -31.15 23.42
CA GLY A 359 -13.33 -32.50 23.40
C GLY A 359 -11.81 -32.50 23.21
N ASN A 360 -11.31 -33.33 22.28
CA ASN A 360 -9.88 -33.53 22.02
C ASN A 360 -9.31 -32.60 20.93
N ASP A 361 -9.94 -31.45 20.66
CA ASP A 361 -9.52 -30.52 19.61
C ASP A 361 -8.10 -29.92 19.84
N ASN A 362 -7.58 -29.96 21.08
CA ASN A 362 -6.23 -29.48 21.49
C ASN A 362 -5.85 -28.13 20.86
N LEU A 363 -6.81 -27.20 20.86
CA LEU A 363 -6.67 -25.89 20.25
C LEU A 363 -5.95 -24.94 21.21
N ARG A 364 -4.87 -24.31 20.74
CA ARG A 364 -4.09 -23.33 21.49
C ARG A 364 -4.31 -21.93 20.90
N PRO A 365 -4.13 -20.85 21.69
CA PRO A 365 -4.21 -19.49 21.17
C PRO A 365 -3.30 -19.26 19.95
N ASP A 366 -2.09 -19.84 19.95
CA ASP A 366 -1.14 -19.75 18.83
C ASP A 366 -1.63 -20.36 17.51
N ASP A 367 -2.63 -21.24 17.56
CA ASP A 367 -3.26 -21.83 16.38
C ASP A 367 -4.22 -20.86 15.67
N ILE A 368 -4.55 -19.72 16.30
CA ILE A 368 -5.64 -18.83 15.93
C ILE A 368 -5.08 -17.45 15.60
N ARG A 369 -5.58 -16.83 14.53
CA ARG A 369 -5.36 -15.42 14.24
C ARG A 369 -6.71 -14.77 13.95
N ILE A 370 -6.91 -13.57 14.48
CA ILE A 370 -8.15 -12.81 14.33
C ILE A 370 -7.79 -11.48 13.68
N ASP A 371 -8.53 -11.14 12.64
CA ASP A 371 -8.41 -9.88 11.91
C ASP A 371 -9.76 -9.16 11.95
N CYS A 372 -9.74 -7.85 12.19
CA CYS A 372 -10.96 -7.04 12.20
C CYS A 372 -10.70 -5.71 11.48
N SER A 373 -10.80 -5.80 10.15
CA SER A 373 -10.58 -4.70 9.21
C SER A 373 -11.85 -3.90 8.97
N THR A 374 -11.72 -2.59 8.77
CA THR A 374 -12.81 -1.70 8.37
C THR A 374 -12.59 -1.27 6.93
N ILE A 375 -13.65 -1.31 6.12
CA ILE A 375 -13.65 -0.88 4.72
C ILE A 375 -14.66 0.26 4.60
N HIS A 376 -14.25 1.39 4.02
CA HIS A 376 -15.10 2.56 3.88
C HIS A 376 -14.89 3.31 2.57
N TYR A 377 -15.78 4.24 2.26
CA TYR A 377 -15.74 5.11 1.07
C TYR A 377 -14.71 6.26 1.19
N GLY A 378 -13.72 6.18 2.08
CA GLY A 378 -12.69 7.23 2.25
C GLY A 378 -12.81 8.05 3.53
N MET A 379 -14.01 8.29 4.06
CA MET A 379 -14.24 9.11 5.27
C MET A 379 -14.95 8.39 6.42
N GLY A 380 -14.52 7.17 6.75
CA GLY A 380 -15.17 6.36 7.77
C GLY A 380 -16.66 6.16 7.47
N GLU A 381 -17.53 6.43 8.45
CA GLU A 381 -18.99 6.29 8.31
C GLU A 381 -19.67 7.41 7.52
N GLN A 382 -18.95 8.49 7.20
CA GLN A 382 -19.49 9.65 6.49
C GLN A 382 -19.49 9.44 4.98
N ASN A 383 -20.45 10.08 4.29
CA ASN A 383 -20.40 10.20 2.84
C ASN A 383 -19.28 11.19 2.47
N PRO A 384 -18.21 10.76 1.76
CA PRO A 384 -17.14 11.67 1.38
C PRO A 384 -17.63 12.79 0.44
N VAL A 385 -18.70 12.56 -0.32
CA VAL A 385 -19.25 13.55 -1.28
C VAL A 385 -19.88 14.76 -0.59
N ASP A 386 -20.34 14.61 0.65
CA ASP A 386 -20.92 15.72 1.42
C ASP A 386 -19.86 16.81 1.70
N ASN A 387 -18.58 16.43 1.76
CA ASN A 387 -17.45 17.34 1.98
C ASN A 387 -16.80 17.85 0.68
N ILE A 388 -17.45 17.63 -0.46
CA ILE A 388 -16.99 18.05 -1.79
C ILE A 388 -17.87 19.19 -2.29
N MET A 389 -17.22 20.25 -2.74
CA MET A 389 -17.89 21.39 -3.33
C MET A 389 -17.97 21.26 -4.85
N PHE A 390 -19.12 21.66 -5.40
CA PHE A 390 -19.39 21.62 -6.82
C PHE A 390 -19.71 23.01 -7.35
N TYR A 391 -19.54 23.22 -8.66
CA TYR A 391 -19.98 24.44 -9.34
C TYR A 391 -20.85 24.09 -10.55
N ASN A 392 -21.76 24.99 -10.89
CA ASN A 392 -22.66 24.79 -12.02
C ASN A 392 -22.12 25.51 -13.27
N LYS A 393 -22.48 25.03 -14.47
CA LYS A 393 -21.94 25.61 -15.72
C LYS A 393 -22.43 27.04 -16.01
N PHE A 394 -23.50 27.49 -15.36
CA PHE A 394 -24.11 28.80 -15.58
C PHE A 394 -23.56 29.85 -14.62
N ASP A 395 -23.01 29.42 -13.48
CA ASP A 395 -22.30 30.23 -12.51
C ASP A 395 -21.08 29.45 -12.00
N ILE A 396 -19.93 29.78 -12.60
CA ILE A 396 -18.63 29.16 -12.33
C ILE A 396 -17.87 29.82 -11.17
N LYS A 397 -18.48 30.81 -10.51
CA LYS A 397 -17.87 31.56 -9.41
C LYS A 397 -18.45 31.19 -8.05
N SER A 398 -19.63 30.56 -8.02
CA SER A 398 -20.26 30.08 -6.79
C SER A 398 -20.07 28.57 -6.64
N LYS A 399 -19.95 28.13 -5.39
CA LYS A 399 -19.87 26.72 -5.01
C LYS A 399 -21.09 26.25 -4.23
N VAL A 400 -21.50 25.00 -4.45
CA VAL A 400 -22.68 24.36 -3.86
C VAL A 400 -22.35 22.93 -3.44
N HIS A 401 -23.08 22.40 -2.45
CA HIS A 401 -23.09 20.97 -2.18
C HIS A 401 -24.00 20.24 -3.17
N LEU A 402 -23.66 19.00 -3.48
CA LEU A 402 -24.51 18.08 -4.25
C LEU A 402 -25.20 17.13 -3.29
N LYS A 403 -26.54 17.07 -3.32
CA LYS A 403 -27.28 16.07 -2.54
C LYS A 403 -27.14 14.70 -3.17
N ASP A 404 -27.11 13.66 -2.35
CA ASP A 404 -27.15 12.25 -2.77
C ASP A 404 -28.27 11.96 -3.80
N THR A 405 -29.47 12.48 -3.54
CA THR A 405 -30.66 12.37 -4.38
C THR A 405 -30.56 13.12 -5.70
N GLU A 406 -29.70 14.14 -5.79
CA GLU A 406 -29.40 14.85 -7.03
C GLU A 406 -28.37 14.09 -7.88
N ALA A 407 -27.56 13.22 -7.26
CA ALA A 407 -26.61 12.36 -7.95
C ALA A 407 -27.27 11.08 -8.48
N SER A 408 -27.87 10.28 -7.59
CA SER A 408 -28.58 9.04 -7.95
C SER A 408 -29.25 8.40 -6.72
N HIS A 409 -30.45 7.85 -6.90
CA HIS A 409 -31.10 7.02 -5.86
C HIS A 409 -30.47 5.63 -5.68
N LEU A 410 -29.49 5.26 -6.51
CA LEU A 410 -28.82 3.95 -6.49
C LEU A 410 -27.43 3.97 -5.83
N ILE A 411 -27.08 5.06 -5.14
CA ILE A 411 -25.86 5.10 -4.32
C ILE A 411 -26.09 4.43 -2.95
N PRO A 412 -25.02 4.00 -2.25
CA PRO A 412 -25.15 3.35 -0.94
C PRO A 412 -25.77 4.27 0.12
N ARG A 413 -26.44 3.67 1.11
CA ARG A 413 -26.92 4.35 2.33
C ARG A 413 -25.96 4.18 3.52
N SER A 414 -25.00 3.28 3.40
CA SER A 414 -23.92 3.09 4.37
C SER A 414 -22.60 3.16 3.62
N TYR A 415 -21.64 3.87 4.20
CA TYR A 415 -20.34 4.16 3.61
C TYR A 415 -19.19 3.41 4.28
N CYS A 416 -19.51 2.55 5.25
CA CYS A 416 -18.55 1.84 6.07
C CYS A 416 -19.10 0.46 6.50
N GLU A 417 -18.24 -0.54 6.49
CA GLU A 417 -18.50 -1.87 7.07
C GLU A 417 -17.23 -2.39 7.74
N SER A 418 -17.40 -3.31 8.71
CA SER A 418 -16.26 -4.01 9.30
C SER A 418 -16.37 -5.50 9.04
N VAL A 419 -15.24 -6.14 8.78
CA VAL A 419 -15.16 -7.58 8.50
C VAL A 419 -14.27 -8.22 9.54
N LEU A 420 -14.88 -9.07 10.37
CA LEU A 420 -14.20 -9.92 11.32
C LEU A 420 -13.86 -11.24 10.65
N ARG A 421 -12.60 -11.65 10.68
CA ARG A 421 -12.13 -12.91 10.11
C ARG A 421 -11.32 -13.68 11.12
N VAL A 422 -11.47 -14.99 11.09
CA VAL A 422 -10.62 -15.91 11.83
C VAL A 422 -9.82 -16.78 10.87
N TYR A 423 -8.55 -16.98 11.21
CA TYR A 423 -7.61 -17.80 10.49
C TYR A 423 -6.98 -18.81 11.43
N THR A 424 -6.41 -19.86 10.86
CA THR A 424 -5.59 -20.81 11.59
C THR A 424 -4.17 -20.89 11.04
N THR A 425 -3.20 -21.03 11.96
CA THR A 425 -1.79 -21.26 11.62
C THR A 425 -1.51 -22.71 11.22
N ASP A 426 -2.40 -23.64 11.63
CA ASP A 426 -2.39 -25.06 11.27
C ASP A 426 -3.65 -25.44 10.46
N PRO A 427 -3.52 -25.66 9.14
CA PRO A 427 -4.64 -26.06 8.27
C PRO A 427 -5.46 -27.25 8.79
N ALA A 428 -4.85 -28.17 9.55
CA ALA A 428 -5.54 -29.34 10.10
C ALA A 428 -6.57 -28.97 11.19
N LYS A 429 -6.41 -27.81 11.83
CA LYS A 429 -7.29 -27.33 12.91
C LYS A 429 -8.44 -26.44 12.43
N SER A 430 -8.58 -26.24 11.12
CA SER A 430 -9.61 -25.35 10.54
C SER A 430 -11.03 -25.59 11.07
N GLN A 431 -11.45 -26.87 11.18
CA GLN A 431 -12.79 -27.20 11.69
C GLN A 431 -12.94 -26.89 13.19
N ALA A 432 -11.91 -27.20 13.99
CA ALA A 432 -11.91 -26.91 15.43
C ALA A 432 -11.98 -25.40 15.67
N VAL A 433 -11.16 -24.63 14.95
CA VAL A 433 -11.19 -23.16 14.99
C VAL A 433 -12.55 -22.61 14.58
N GLN A 434 -13.16 -23.13 13.51
CA GLN A 434 -14.49 -22.65 13.08
C GLN A 434 -15.55 -22.86 14.16
N ARG A 435 -15.61 -24.05 14.75
CA ARG A 435 -16.58 -24.35 15.82
C ARG A 435 -16.38 -23.45 17.03
N ALA A 436 -15.13 -23.31 17.47
CA ALA A 436 -14.78 -22.51 18.64
C ALA A 436 -15.06 -21.02 18.39
N PHE A 437 -14.68 -20.50 17.21
CA PHE A 437 -14.96 -19.12 16.81
C PHE A 437 -16.44 -18.80 16.80
N ARG A 438 -17.27 -19.66 16.18
CA ARG A 438 -18.73 -19.45 16.14
C ARG A 438 -19.36 -19.45 17.53
N ARG A 439 -18.88 -20.31 18.43
CA ARG A 439 -19.35 -20.37 19.83
C ARG A 439 -18.92 -19.13 20.63
N ALA A 440 -17.75 -18.58 20.34
CA ALA A 440 -17.25 -17.37 20.98
C ALA A 440 -17.93 -16.09 20.46
N VAL A 441 -18.12 -15.97 19.14
CA VAL A 441 -18.61 -14.73 18.52
C VAL A 441 -20.13 -14.54 18.64
N ASN A 442 -20.92 -15.61 18.56
CA ASN A 442 -22.39 -15.51 18.57
C ASN A 442 -22.95 -14.85 19.85
N PRO A 443 -22.49 -15.21 21.07
CA PRO A 443 -22.93 -14.53 22.30
C PRO A 443 -22.58 -13.03 22.30
N LEU A 444 -21.39 -12.67 21.80
CA LEU A 444 -20.96 -11.27 21.74
C LEU A 444 -21.80 -10.43 20.78
N LEU A 445 -22.16 -11.01 19.62
CA LEU A 445 -23.04 -10.34 18.65
C LEU A 445 -24.44 -10.12 19.23
N ALA A 446 -24.98 -11.13 19.94
CA ALA A 446 -26.26 -11.04 20.62
C ALA A 446 -26.26 -9.99 21.74
N GLU A 447 -25.17 -9.89 22.52
CA GLU A 447 -25.02 -8.90 23.59
C GLU A 447 -25.06 -7.45 23.08
N CYS A 448 -24.55 -7.22 21.86
CA CYS A 448 -24.59 -5.92 21.19
C CYS A 448 -25.89 -5.67 20.39
N GLY A 449 -26.85 -6.59 20.40
CA GLY A 449 -28.07 -6.49 19.59
C GLY A 449 -27.79 -6.49 18.08
N SER A 450 -26.70 -7.11 17.63
CA SER A 450 -26.35 -7.20 16.22
C SER A 450 -27.04 -8.39 15.56
N ASP A 451 -27.67 -8.18 14.41
CA ASP A 451 -28.24 -9.25 13.56
C ASP A 451 -27.18 -9.97 12.70
N ALA A 452 -25.91 -9.58 12.82
CA ALA A 452 -24.81 -10.21 12.11
C ALA A 452 -24.66 -11.69 12.53
N SER A 453 -24.23 -12.52 11.58
CA SER A 453 -23.95 -13.92 11.87
C SER A 453 -22.82 -14.46 10.98
N PRO A 454 -22.09 -15.49 11.45
CA PRO A 454 -21.13 -16.20 10.60
C PRO A 454 -21.77 -16.67 9.30
N SER A 455 -21.07 -16.46 8.19
CA SER A 455 -21.62 -16.79 6.88
C SER A 455 -21.88 -18.28 6.73
N ARG A 456 -23.12 -18.64 6.38
CA ARG A 456 -23.50 -20.04 6.08
C ARG A 456 -22.74 -20.60 4.88
N LEU A 457 -22.18 -19.73 4.03
CA LEU A 457 -21.40 -20.12 2.83
C LEU A 457 -20.01 -20.67 3.18
N HIS A 458 -19.51 -20.45 4.39
CA HIS A 458 -18.17 -20.90 4.81
C HIS A 458 -18.18 -22.20 5.63
N ASN A 459 -19.30 -22.93 5.69
CA ASN A 459 -19.37 -24.20 6.42
C ASN A 459 -18.32 -25.19 5.90
N ILE A 460 -17.40 -25.61 6.77
CA ILE A 460 -16.39 -26.62 6.44
C ILE A 460 -17.02 -28.02 6.58
N PRO A 461 -17.10 -28.83 5.51
CA PRO A 461 -17.62 -30.20 5.60
C PRO A 461 -16.79 -31.06 6.56
N ALA A 462 -17.46 -31.95 7.31
CA ALA A 462 -16.80 -32.82 8.28
C ALA A 462 -15.70 -33.72 7.65
N ASN A 463 -15.85 -34.07 6.38
CA ASN A 463 -14.94 -34.93 5.61
C ASN A 463 -13.95 -34.16 4.70
N LEU A 464 -13.78 -32.84 4.88
CA LEU A 464 -12.88 -32.06 4.04
C LEU A 464 -11.42 -32.52 4.21
N VAL A 465 -10.80 -32.96 3.12
CA VAL A 465 -9.34 -33.20 3.03
C VAL A 465 -8.70 -32.06 2.26
N THR A 466 -7.84 -31.30 2.91
CA THR A 466 -7.14 -30.17 2.29
C THR A 466 -6.08 -30.65 1.27
N PRO A 467 -5.75 -29.85 0.24
CA PRO A 467 -4.65 -30.17 -0.69
C PRO A 467 -3.31 -30.42 0.02
N SER A 468 -3.04 -29.73 1.12
CA SER A 468 -1.85 -29.95 1.95
C SER A 468 -1.89 -31.32 2.64
N GLN A 469 -3.04 -31.76 3.14
CA GLN A 469 -3.21 -33.11 3.70
C GLN A 469 -3.06 -34.19 2.63
N LEU A 470 -3.55 -33.96 1.39
CA LEU A 470 -3.32 -34.88 0.27
C LEU A 470 -1.83 -34.97 -0.11
N LYS A 471 -1.10 -33.84 -0.12
CA LYS A 471 0.35 -33.82 -0.35
C LYS A 471 1.15 -34.52 0.76
N ARG A 472 0.76 -34.36 2.03
CA ARG A 472 1.40 -35.05 3.15
C ARG A 472 1.14 -36.56 3.08
N ARG A 473 -0.12 -36.98 2.86
CA ARG A 473 -0.47 -38.40 2.65
C ARG A 473 0.31 -39.03 1.50
N SER A 474 0.44 -38.33 0.37
CA SER A 474 1.21 -38.86 -0.77
C SER A 474 2.72 -38.89 -0.53
N PHE A 475 3.24 -38.05 0.36
CA PHE A 475 4.64 -38.11 0.80
C PHE A 475 4.86 -39.27 1.77
N ASP A 476 4.00 -39.42 2.78
CA ASP A 476 4.06 -40.50 3.77
C ASP A 476 3.85 -41.88 3.10
N GLU A 477 2.93 -42.00 2.14
CA GLU A 477 2.73 -43.22 1.33
C GLU A 477 3.92 -43.52 0.42
N ARG A 478 4.66 -42.51 -0.04
CA ARG A 478 5.91 -42.71 -0.80
C ARG A 478 7.05 -43.15 0.11
N GLU A 479 7.20 -42.57 1.29
CA GLU A 479 8.21 -43.01 2.27
C GLU A 479 7.93 -44.43 2.79
N ALA A 480 6.67 -44.76 3.07
CA ALA A 480 6.27 -46.10 3.49
C ALA A 480 6.50 -47.19 2.42
N ASN A 481 6.57 -46.79 1.13
CA ASN A 481 6.83 -47.68 0.00
C ASN A 481 8.29 -47.64 -0.49
N LEU A 482 9.20 -46.93 0.19
CA LEU A 482 10.62 -47.02 -0.09
C LEU A 482 11.16 -48.34 0.52
N PRO A 483 11.76 -49.25 -0.28
CA PRO A 483 12.39 -50.44 0.27
C PRO A 483 13.53 -50.02 1.21
N SER A 484 13.65 -50.70 2.36
CA SER A 484 14.70 -50.43 3.35
C SER A 484 16.09 -50.52 2.70
N VAL A 485 16.73 -49.38 2.48
CA VAL A 485 18.08 -49.35 1.91
C VAL A 485 19.07 -49.67 3.03
N GLN A 486 19.61 -50.90 3.04
CA GLN A 486 20.90 -51.15 3.68
C GLN A 486 22.02 -50.43 2.91
N PRO A 487 23.09 -49.96 3.59
CA PRO A 487 24.04 -49.04 3.01
C PRO A 487 24.96 -49.74 2.00
N ALA A 488 24.65 -49.63 0.71
CA ALA A 488 25.56 -50.00 -0.37
C ALA A 488 26.44 -48.80 -0.75
N ALA A 489 27.57 -48.69 -0.06
CA ALA A 489 28.71 -47.93 -0.57
C ALA A 489 29.23 -48.61 -1.86
N LYS A 490 29.62 -47.79 -2.84
CA LYS A 490 30.17 -48.10 -4.18
C LYS A 490 29.12 -48.37 -5.26
N VAL A 491 28.97 -47.41 -6.18
CA VAL A 491 29.49 -47.44 -7.56
C VAL A 491 28.83 -46.28 -8.32
N LEU A 492 29.50 -45.13 -8.40
CA LEU A 492 29.24 -44.12 -9.45
C LEU A 492 30.57 -43.42 -9.78
N ARG A 493 31.35 -44.05 -10.64
CA ARG A 493 32.32 -43.37 -11.52
C ARG A 493 32.22 -44.05 -12.87
N ARG A 494 32.18 -43.23 -13.94
CA ARG A 494 31.90 -43.55 -15.36
C ARG A 494 30.39 -43.45 -15.63
N GLU A 495 29.87 -42.63 -16.54
CA GLU A 495 30.40 -42.06 -17.77
C GLU A 495 29.70 -40.73 -18.09
N TRP A 496 30.45 -39.64 -18.21
CA TRP A 496 30.07 -38.46 -19.00
C TRP A 496 31.26 -38.13 -19.91
N LYS A 497 31.32 -38.85 -21.02
CA LYS A 497 32.05 -38.48 -22.25
C LYS A 497 31.31 -39.14 -23.41
N ASN A 498 30.48 -38.35 -24.08
CA ASN A 498 30.42 -38.21 -25.54
C ASN A 498 29.57 -36.99 -25.86
#